data_AF-A0A0E3ZV87-F1
#
_entry.id   AF-A0A0E3ZV87-F1
#
_cell.length_a   1.000
_cell.length_b   1.000
_cell.length_c   1.000
_cell.angle_alpha   90.00
_cell.angle_beta   90.00
_cell.angle_gamma   90.00
#
_symmetry.space_group_name_H-M   'P 1'
#
loop_
_entity.id
_entity.type
_entity.pdbx_description
1 polymer ?
#
loop_
_entity_poly.entity_id
_entity_poly.type
_entity_poly.pdbx_seq_one_letter_code
_entity_poly.pdbx_strand_id
1 'polypeptide(L)'
;MNKLCYCWAWLSSLLLILLGCEQQAPVSSPINQFRLIKRIDSSATSLATTRYFYNSDNRLIQTQTQTLSYTGSNLIQTTAYRYDEQNRLIVIESQQGLALNKRVFTYNEQGDMVLSTDSSGFSNAIPIYTAQQQHAYRYDSHHLPYQETLTPLGTNPLQTYQYQYTYQQGNVSQVSITLPNGSTSQTTYQYDDKPNLWYGQWGSGVMPAVFSHNNVIFDHEQLSYTPQGLISQRETIYPTNRKLGSKISFIYETY
;
A
#
# COMPACT_ATOMS: atom_id res chain seq x y z
N MET A 1 15.76 -48.29 -60.62
CA MET A 1 15.31 -47.88 -59.28
C MET A 1 14.91 -46.42 -59.33
N ASN A 2 13.63 -46.18 -59.02
CA ASN A 2 13.01 -44.96 -58.50
C ASN A 2 13.23 -43.60 -59.20
N LYS A 3 12.18 -43.26 -59.96
CA LYS A 3 11.39 -42.01 -59.99
C LYS A 3 12.02 -40.78 -60.67
N LEU A 4 11.54 -40.32 -61.84
CA LEU A 4 10.27 -39.59 -62.11
C LEU A 4 10.14 -38.33 -61.24
N CYS A 5 9.77 -37.13 -61.71
CA CYS A 5 9.43 -36.61 -63.02
C CYS A 5 9.38 -35.06 -62.89
N TYR A 6 9.53 -34.38 -64.03
CA TYR A 6 8.90 -33.13 -64.49
C TYR A 6 7.62 -32.69 -63.72
N CYS A 7 7.15 -31.43 -63.65
CA CYS A 7 7.22 -30.29 -64.54
C CYS A 7 6.50 -29.10 -63.84
N TRP A 8 6.94 -27.87 -64.11
CA TRP A 8 6.15 -26.70 -64.54
C TRP A 8 4.95 -26.14 -63.73
N ALA A 9 5.08 -24.83 -63.48
CA ALA A 9 4.15 -23.74 -63.81
C ALA A 9 2.84 -23.47 -63.01
N TRP A 10 2.81 -22.26 -62.42
CA TRP A 10 1.79 -21.19 -62.51
C TRP A 10 0.34 -21.38 -61.99
N LEU A 11 -0.04 -20.40 -61.14
CA LEU A 11 -1.35 -19.80 -60.83
C LEU A 11 -2.39 -20.48 -59.91
N SER A 12 -2.64 -19.78 -58.79
CA SER A 12 -3.94 -19.30 -58.32
C SER A 12 -5.05 -20.30 -57.97
N SER A 13 -5.36 -20.44 -56.68
CA SER A 13 -6.52 -19.77 -56.04
C SER A 13 -6.92 -20.43 -54.71
N LEU A 14 -7.14 -19.56 -53.71
CA LEU A 14 -8.14 -19.68 -52.65
C LEU A 14 -8.03 -20.82 -51.61
N LEU A 15 -7.44 -20.45 -50.46
CA LEU A 15 -8.03 -20.79 -49.16
C LEU A 15 -8.10 -19.51 -48.30
N LEU A 16 -9.23 -18.81 -48.38
CA LEU A 16 -9.80 -17.97 -47.31
C LEU A 16 -10.21 -18.95 -46.18
N ILE A 17 -10.16 -18.73 -44.85
CA ILE A 17 -10.53 -17.65 -43.92
C ILE A 17 -9.87 -18.06 -42.56
N LEU A 18 -9.13 -17.23 -41.80
CA LEU A 18 -9.53 -16.44 -40.61
C LEU A 18 -8.19 -15.86 -40.05
N LEU A 19 -7.92 -14.55 -40.07
CA LEU A 19 -8.25 -13.57 -39.01
C LEU A 19 -7.89 -14.08 -37.60
N GLY A 20 -7.04 -13.44 -36.77
CA GLY A 20 -6.48 -12.09 -36.78
C GLY A 20 -4.94 -12.09 -36.76
N CYS A 21 -4.27 -11.04 -37.23
CA CYS A 21 -4.35 -9.71 -36.61
C CYS A 21 -4.37 -9.85 -35.08
N GLU A 22 -3.23 -10.20 -34.49
CA GLU A 22 -2.88 -9.53 -33.24
C GLU A 22 -2.53 -8.10 -33.64
N GLN A 23 -3.58 -7.34 -33.97
CA GLN A 23 -3.59 -5.91 -33.79
C GLN A 23 -2.96 -5.72 -32.43
N GLN A 24 -1.80 -5.06 -32.38
CA GLN A 24 -1.50 -4.23 -31.22
C GLN A 24 -2.78 -3.48 -30.98
N ALA A 25 -3.52 -3.90 -29.94
CA ALA A 25 -4.63 -3.13 -29.46
C ALA A 25 -4.03 -1.72 -29.31
N PRO A 26 -4.59 -0.69 -29.95
CA PRO A 26 -4.15 0.66 -29.68
C PRO A 26 -4.20 0.78 -28.17
N VAL A 27 -3.04 0.95 -27.53
CA VAL A 27 -3.00 1.10 -26.08
C VAL A 27 -3.93 2.28 -25.79
N SER A 28 -5.00 1.88 -25.15
CA SER A 28 -6.30 2.49 -25.24
C SER A 28 -6.36 3.64 -24.26
N SER A 29 -6.75 4.81 -24.77
CA SER A 29 -7.09 6.01 -24.00
C SER A 29 -5.93 6.63 -23.19
N PRO A 30 -6.00 7.94 -22.90
CA PRO A 30 -5.22 8.46 -21.78
C PRO A 30 -5.54 7.57 -20.57
N ILE A 31 -4.51 6.97 -19.98
CA ILE A 31 -4.66 6.25 -18.72
C ILE A 31 -5.11 7.32 -17.73
N ASN A 32 -6.40 7.36 -17.43
CA ASN A 32 -6.92 8.25 -16.42
C ASN A 32 -6.14 7.96 -15.14
N GLN A 33 -5.41 8.94 -14.64
CA GLN A 33 -4.75 8.83 -13.36
C GLN A 33 -5.80 9.08 -12.28
N PHE A 34 -5.82 8.22 -11.27
CA PHE A 34 -6.78 8.31 -10.18
C PHE A 34 -6.06 8.63 -8.88
N ARG A 35 -6.65 9.53 -8.09
CA ARG A 35 -6.19 9.79 -6.72
C ARG A 35 -7.34 9.68 -5.75
N LEU A 36 -7.03 9.20 -4.55
CA LEU A 36 -8.00 9.06 -3.48
C LEU A 36 -8.29 10.44 -2.90
N ILE A 37 -9.56 10.84 -2.87
CA ILE A 37 -9.96 12.13 -2.28
C ILE A 37 -10.64 11.96 -0.93
N LYS A 38 -11.24 10.78 -0.70
CA LYS A 38 -11.97 10.50 0.52
C LYS A 38 -11.97 9.01 0.86
N ARG A 39 -11.75 8.71 2.14
CA ARG A 39 -11.94 7.39 2.76
C ARG A 39 -12.98 7.51 3.86
N ILE A 40 -13.89 6.54 3.95
CA ILE A 40 -14.89 6.46 5.00
C ILE A 40 -14.71 5.12 5.70
N ASP A 41 -14.30 5.15 6.96
CA ASP A 41 -14.24 3.96 7.81
C ASP A 41 -15.48 3.97 8.70
N SER A 42 -16.30 2.94 8.58
CA SER A 42 -17.53 2.77 9.34
C SER A 42 -17.46 1.48 10.15
N SER A 43 -17.87 1.57 11.40
CA SER A 43 -18.01 0.43 12.30
C SER A 43 -19.30 0.56 13.08
N ALA A 44 -19.56 -0.43 13.95
CA ALA A 44 -20.67 -0.37 14.89
C ALA A 44 -20.67 0.84 15.82
N THR A 45 -19.50 1.38 16.14
CA THR A 45 -19.33 2.36 17.24
C THR A 45 -18.71 3.68 16.79
N SER A 46 -18.27 3.77 15.53
CA SER A 46 -17.61 4.95 15.00
C SER A 46 -17.80 5.12 13.50
N LEU A 47 -17.76 6.38 13.08
CA LEU A 47 -17.65 6.79 11.69
C LEU A 47 -16.45 7.73 11.56
N ALA A 48 -15.43 7.33 10.81
CA ALA A 48 -14.31 8.19 10.45
C ALA A 48 -14.37 8.57 8.98
N THR A 49 -14.18 9.85 8.68
CA THR A 49 -14.02 10.36 7.32
C THR A 49 -12.65 10.99 7.18
N THR A 50 -11.83 10.46 6.28
CA THR A 50 -10.54 11.02 5.92
C THR A 50 -10.64 11.72 4.56
N ARG A 51 -10.22 12.98 4.50
CA ARG A 51 -10.06 13.75 3.25
C ARG A 51 -8.58 13.88 2.91
N TYR A 52 -8.27 13.84 1.62
CA TYR A 52 -6.91 13.88 1.09
C TYR A 52 -6.71 15.17 0.29
N PHE A 53 -5.62 15.87 0.54
CA PHE A 53 -5.31 17.16 -0.07
C PHE A 53 -3.97 17.11 -0.80
N TYR A 54 -3.97 17.59 -2.04
CA TYR A 54 -2.83 17.50 -2.94
C TYR A 54 -2.32 18.89 -3.32
N ASN A 55 -1.03 19.01 -3.61
CA ASN A 55 -0.46 20.23 -4.20
C ASN A 55 -0.63 20.25 -5.74
N SER A 56 -0.10 21.30 -6.39
CA SER A 56 -0.13 21.47 -7.86
C SER A 56 0.59 20.37 -8.62
N ASP A 57 1.54 19.70 -7.99
CA ASP A 57 2.29 18.58 -8.58
C ASP A 57 1.60 17.23 -8.30
N ASN A 58 0.35 17.26 -7.82
CA ASN A 58 -0.46 16.09 -7.46
C ASN A 58 0.14 15.22 -6.35
N ARG A 59 1.00 15.79 -5.49
CA ARG A 59 1.56 15.10 -4.31
C ARG A 59 0.63 15.28 -3.12
N LEU A 60 0.39 14.20 -2.37
CA LEU A 60 -0.40 14.25 -1.13
C LEU A 60 0.35 15.08 -0.10
N ILE A 61 -0.20 16.23 0.31
CA ILE A 61 0.45 17.12 1.30
C ILE A 61 -0.22 17.06 2.66
N GLN A 62 -1.50 16.69 2.71
CA GLN A 62 -2.24 16.63 3.96
C GLN A 62 -3.37 15.61 3.89
N THR A 63 -3.66 14.97 5.02
CA THR A 63 -4.95 14.33 5.28
C THR A 63 -5.61 14.94 6.51
N GLN A 64 -6.94 14.95 6.51
CA GLN A 64 -7.73 15.32 7.67
C GLN A 64 -8.74 14.22 7.96
N THR A 65 -8.61 13.57 9.10
CA THR A 65 -9.52 12.54 9.58
C THR A 65 -10.42 13.12 10.66
N GLN A 66 -11.72 13.08 10.43
CA GLN A 66 -12.73 13.38 11.44
C GLN A 66 -13.36 12.08 11.89
N THR A 67 -13.27 11.77 13.18
CA THR A 67 -13.87 10.58 13.79
C THR A 67 -15.00 10.99 14.71
N LEU A 68 -16.21 10.49 14.41
CA LEU A 68 -17.40 10.63 15.24
C LEU A 68 -17.64 9.30 15.96
N SER A 69 -17.59 9.30 17.29
CA SER A 69 -17.99 8.14 18.09
C SER A 69 -19.50 8.15 18.36
N TYR A 70 -20.06 6.98 18.61
CA TYR A 70 -21.45 6.86 19.08
C TYR A 70 -21.68 7.50 20.46
N THR A 71 -20.63 7.67 21.26
CA THR A 71 -20.67 8.38 22.55
C THR A 71 -20.58 9.90 22.41
N GLY A 72 -20.56 10.43 21.17
CA GLY A 72 -20.60 11.85 20.87
C GLY A 72 -19.24 12.54 20.84
N SER A 73 -18.12 11.80 20.94
CA SER A 73 -16.80 12.41 20.77
C SER A 73 -16.54 12.71 19.29
N ASN A 74 -16.00 13.90 19.03
CA ASN A 74 -15.59 14.34 17.70
C ASN A 74 -14.10 14.65 17.74
N LEU A 75 -13.31 13.75 17.16
CA LEU A 75 -11.86 13.89 17.10
C LEU A 75 -11.44 14.29 15.70
N ILE A 76 -10.61 15.32 15.60
CA ILE A 76 -10.00 15.74 14.35
C ILE A 76 -8.51 15.46 14.46
N GLN A 77 -8.00 14.67 13.51
CA GLN A 77 -6.60 14.46 13.29
C GLN A 77 -6.21 15.08 11.95
N THR A 78 -5.12 15.85 11.94
CA THR A 78 -4.49 16.33 10.71
C THR A 78 -3.15 15.64 10.56
N THR A 79 -2.83 15.18 9.36
CA THR A 79 -1.53 14.59 9.04
C THR A 79 -0.93 15.32 7.85
N ALA A 80 0.26 15.88 8.01
CA ALA A 80 1.02 16.55 6.96
C ALA A 80 2.13 15.64 6.41
N TYR A 81 2.41 15.79 5.12
CA TYR A 81 3.39 15.02 4.37
C TYR A 81 4.39 15.97 3.73
N ARG A 82 5.69 15.68 3.87
CA ARG A 82 6.77 16.50 3.30
C ARG A 82 7.71 15.66 2.45
N TYR A 83 8.16 16.24 1.35
CA TYR A 83 9.00 15.59 0.37
C TYR A 83 10.32 16.33 0.21
N ASP A 84 11.38 15.61 -0.19
CA ASP A 84 12.63 16.23 -0.62
C ASP A 84 12.57 16.70 -2.08
N GLU A 85 13.68 17.24 -2.58
CA GLU A 85 13.82 17.74 -3.95
C GLU A 85 13.78 16.62 -5.00
N GLN A 86 14.05 15.38 -4.60
CA GLN A 86 13.93 14.18 -5.45
C GLN A 86 12.51 13.58 -5.41
N ASN A 87 11.54 14.28 -4.81
CA ASN A 87 10.15 13.84 -4.64
C ASN A 87 9.96 12.60 -3.77
N ARG A 88 10.89 12.32 -2.85
CA ARG A 88 10.75 11.23 -1.88
C ARG A 88 10.11 11.73 -0.59
N LEU A 89 9.23 10.93 0.01
CA LEU A 89 8.55 11.29 1.26
C LEU A 89 9.54 11.23 2.43
N ILE A 90 9.86 12.37 3.04
CA ILE A 90 10.86 12.45 4.12
C ILE A 90 10.24 12.60 5.51
N VAL A 91 9.01 13.12 5.61
CA VAL A 91 8.34 13.28 6.91
C VAL A 91 6.84 13.07 6.79
N ILE A 92 6.27 12.34 7.74
CA ILE A 92 4.85 12.35 8.09
C ILE A 92 4.73 12.92 9.50
N GLU A 93 3.83 13.89 9.70
CA GLU A 93 3.59 14.49 11.01
C GLU A 93 2.09 14.58 11.24
N SER A 94 1.59 14.01 12.32
CA SER A 94 0.18 14.03 12.66
C SER A 94 -0.07 14.67 14.01
N GLN A 95 -1.21 15.35 14.11
CA GLN A 95 -1.67 16.01 15.32
C GLN A 95 -3.13 15.66 15.59
N GLN A 96 -3.43 15.30 16.84
CA GLN A 96 -4.80 15.16 17.36
C GLN A 96 -4.86 15.82 18.74
N GLY A 97 -5.57 16.95 18.83
CA GLY A 97 -5.52 17.78 20.04
C GLY A 97 -4.09 18.23 20.35
N LEU A 98 -3.61 17.87 21.54
CA LEU A 98 -2.22 18.12 21.97
C LEU A 98 -1.25 17.01 21.60
N ALA A 99 -1.72 15.83 21.18
CA ALA A 99 -0.84 14.72 20.84
C ALA A 99 -0.23 14.91 19.45
N LEU A 100 1.08 14.67 19.34
CA LEU A 100 1.85 14.73 18.11
C LEU A 100 2.50 13.38 17.83
N ASN A 101 2.48 12.93 16.58
CA ASN A 101 3.30 11.83 16.10
C ASN A 101 4.07 12.27 14.87
N LYS A 102 5.30 11.80 14.73
CA LYS A 102 6.17 12.12 13.60
C LYS A 102 6.93 10.89 13.18
N ARG A 103 6.95 10.63 11.87
CA ARG A 103 7.81 9.64 11.24
C ARG A 103 8.75 10.36 10.29
N VAL A 104 10.05 10.09 10.41
CA VAL A 104 11.09 10.62 9.52
C VAL A 104 11.71 9.47 8.75
N PHE A 105 11.92 9.66 7.44
CA PHE A 105 12.48 8.66 6.54
C PHE A 105 13.86 9.08 6.04
N THR A 106 14.78 8.12 5.95
CA THR A 106 16.12 8.28 5.40
C THR A 106 16.30 7.30 4.24
N TYR A 107 16.96 7.78 3.19
CA TYR A 107 17.16 7.03 1.95
C TYR A 107 18.64 6.84 1.65
N ASN A 108 18.99 5.73 1.00
CA ASN A 108 20.33 5.54 0.42
C ASN A 108 20.46 6.29 -0.92
N GLU A 109 21.64 6.20 -1.54
CA GLU A 109 21.94 6.82 -2.84
C GLU A 109 21.11 6.20 -3.99
N GLN A 110 20.71 4.94 -3.85
CA GLN A 110 19.89 4.22 -4.82
C GLN A 110 18.41 4.61 -4.74
N GLY A 111 18.00 5.36 -3.71
CA GLY A 111 16.62 5.79 -3.51
C GLY A 111 15.77 4.86 -2.64
N ASP A 112 16.36 3.84 -2.03
CA ASP A 112 15.66 2.93 -1.10
C ASP A 112 15.54 3.55 0.29
N MET A 113 14.39 3.38 0.95
CA MET A 113 14.17 3.86 2.31
C MET A 113 14.83 2.92 3.32
N VAL A 114 16.02 3.27 3.80
CA VAL A 114 16.83 2.40 4.66
C VAL A 114 16.53 2.56 6.15
N LEU A 115 15.92 3.66 6.56
CA LEU A 115 15.59 3.92 7.96
C LEU A 115 14.32 4.76 8.07
N SER A 116 13.42 4.36 8.96
CA SER A 116 12.38 5.25 9.48
C SER A 116 12.47 5.37 11.01
N THR A 117 12.21 6.56 11.53
CA THR A 117 12.16 6.82 12.98
C THR A 117 10.80 7.36 13.34
N ASP A 118 10.11 6.66 14.24
CA ASP A 118 8.87 7.10 14.84
C ASP A 118 9.13 7.85 16.13
N SER A 119 8.44 8.97 16.30
CA SER A 119 8.50 9.82 17.48
C SER A 119 7.11 10.23 17.90
N SER A 120 6.89 10.35 19.19
CA SER A 120 5.67 10.94 19.78
C SER A 120 6.03 12.19 20.56
N GLY A 121 5.06 13.06 20.76
CA GLY A 121 5.27 14.34 21.42
C GLY A 121 3.97 15.02 21.83
N PHE A 122 4.10 16.21 22.39
CA PHE A 122 2.99 17.06 22.78
C PHE A 122 3.15 18.46 22.19
N SER A 123 2.06 19.07 21.75
CA SER A 123 2.05 20.46 21.30
C SER A 123 2.02 21.41 22.51
N ASN A 124 3.20 21.79 22.96
CA ASN A 124 3.42 23.00 23.76
C ASN A 124 3.78 24.16 22.82
N ALA A 125 4.17 25.33 23.37
CA ALA A 125 4.64 26.47 22.56
C ALA A 125 5.77 26.10 21.57
N ILE A 126 6.57 25.08 21.90
CA ILE A 126 7.55 24.44 21.02
C ILE A 126 7.26 22.93 21.04
N PRO A 127 7.00 22.29 19.88
CA PRO A 127 6.85 20.84 19.81
C PRO A 127 8.11 20.12 20.30
N ILE A 128 7.94 19.20 21.25
CA ILE A 128 9.01 18.32 21.73
C ILE A 128 8.66 16.90 21.28
N TYR A 129 9.57 16.26 20.55
CA TYR A 129 9.44 14.89 20.08
C TYR A 129 10.44 13.99 20.80
N THR A 130 9.97 12.82 21.21
CA THR A 130 10.80 11.74 21.74
C THR A 130 10.71 10.57 20.79
N ALA A 131 11.86 10.11 20.28
CA ALA A 131 11.91 8.92 19.45
C ALA A 131 11.43 7.69 20.24
N GLN A 132 10.53 6.92 19.62
CA GLN A 132 9.88 5.76 20.23
C GLN A 132 10.37 4.45 19.62
N GLN A 133 10.69 4.44 18.33
CA GLN A 133 11.21 3.26 17.65
C GLN A 133 11.87 3.63 16.32
N GLN A 134 12.74 2.73 15.85
CA GLN A 134 13.41 2.79 14.57
C GLN A 134 13.15 1.51 13.78
N HIS A 135 12.97 1.68 12.47
CA HIS A 135 12.86 0.59 11.52
C HIS A 135 13.98 0.70 10.50
N ALA A 136 14.88 -0.28 10.46
CA ALA A 136 15.97 -0.33 9.50
C ALA A 136 15.72 -1.42 8.46
N TYR A 137 15.88 -1.10 7.18
CA TYR A 137 15.52 -1.98 6.06
C TYR A 137 16.74 -2.41 5.25
N ARG A 138 16.68 -3.62 4.71
CA ARG A 138 17.63 -4.12 3.71
C ARG A 138 16.91 -4.58 2.46
N TYR A 139 17.54 -4.33 1.33
CA TYR A 139 16.96 -4.48 0.01
C TYR A 139 17.75 -5.47 -0.83
N ASP A 140 17.04 -6.19 -1.69
CA ASP A 140 17.65 -7.04 -2.70
C ASP A 140 18.06 -6.22 -3.95
N SER A 141 18.55 -6.90 -4.98
CA SER A 141 18.94 -6.25 -6.24
C SER A 141 17.77 -5.68 -7.05
N HIS A 142 16.52 -5.97 -6.67
CA HIS A 142 15.31 -5.47 -7.32
C HIS A 142 14.67 -4.33 -6.52
N HIS A 143 15.36 -3.79 -5.52
CA HIS A 143 14.84 -2.74 -4.64
C HIS A 143 13.60 -3.16 -3.85
N LEU A 144 13.47 -4.45 -3.54
CA LEU A 144 12.44 -4.97 -2.63
C LEU A 144 13.04 -5.22 -1.24
N PRO A 145 12.38 -4.76 -0.15
CA PRO A 145 12.90 -4.98 1.19
C PRO A 145 12.76 -6.46 1.55
N TYR A 146 13.87 -7.14 1.84
CA TYR A 146 13.86 -8.55 2.27
C TYR A 146 14.01 -8.70 3.79
N GLN A 147 14.44 -7.64 4.49
CA GLN A 147 14.60 -7.63 5.94
C GLN A 147 14.23 -6.28 6.54
N GLU A 148 13.56 -6.28 7.68
CA GLU A 148 13.37 -5.13 8.57
C GLU A 148 13.86 -5.46 9.98
N THR A 149 14.49 -4.49 10.63
CA THR A 149 14.84 -4.55 12.04
C THR A 149 14.09 -3.43 12.76
N LEU A 150 13.20 -3.78 13.68
CA LEU A 150 12.50 -2.84 14.54
C LEU A 150 13.20 -2.77 15.90
N THR A 151 13.61 -1.57 16.27
CA THR A 151 14.27 -1.26 17.54
C THR A 151 13.44 -0.23 18.30
N PRO A 152 12.72 -0.61 19.36
CA PRO A 152 12.11 0.31 20.31
C PRO A 152 13.17 1.18 20.98
N LEU A 153 12.92 2.48 21.03
CA LEU A 153 13.75 3.49 21.67
C LEU A 153 13.05 3.94 22.96
N GLY A 154 13.68 3.68 24.11
CA GLY A 154 13.08 3.90 25.42
C GLY A 154 13.83 3.20 26.55
N THR A 155 13.15 2.93 27.67
CA THR A 155 13.76 2.39 28.90
C THR A 155 14.20 0.94 28.82
N ASN A 156 13.93 0.23 27.72
CA ASN A 156 14.38 -1.15 27.53
C ASN A 156 14.88 -1.40 26.09
N PRO A 157 16.05 -0.82 25.71
CA PRO A 157 16.55 -0.77 24.33
C PRO A 157 17.01 -2.13 23.75
N LEU A 158 16.74 -3.25 24.43
CA LEU A 158 17.20 -4.58 24.04
C LEU A 158 16.15 -5.41 23.30
N GLN A 159 14.94 -4.89 23.09
CA GLN A 159 13.87 -5.64 22.43
C GLN A 159 13.87 -5.41 20.91
N THR A 160 14.79 -6.05 20.19
CA THR A 160 14.80 -5.97 18.73
C THR A 160 13.92 -7.05 18.10
N TYR A 161 13.12 -6.67 17.12
CA TYR A 161 12.34 -7.60 16.29
C TYR A 161 12.94 -7.64 14.90
N GLN A 162 13.04 -8.84 14.32
CA GLN A 162 13.50 -9.01 12.94
C GLN A 162 12.38 -9.56 12.08
N TYR A 163 12.10 -8.89 10.99
CA TYR A 163 11.15 -9.32 9.98
C TYR A 163 11.90 -9.75 8.74
N GLN A 164 11.49 -10.85 8.14
CA GLN A 164 11.99 -11.35 6.86
C GLN A 164 10.82 -11.50 5.90
N TYR A 165 10.98 -10.97 4.69
CA TYR A 165 9.96 -10.96 3.65
C TYR A 165 10.33 -11.91 2.52
N THR A 166 9.38 -12.76 2.14
CA THR A 166 9.47 -13.58 0.92
C THR A 166 8.46 -13.05 -0.08
N TYR A 167 8.84 -13.04 -1.37
CA TYR A 167 8.01 -12.50 -2.44
C TYR A 167 7.57 -13.58 -3.43
N GLN A 168 6.38 -13.41 -3.98
CA GLN A 168 5.86 -14.14 -5.14
C GLN A 168 5.17 -13.14 -6.06
N GLN A 169 5.62 -13.05 -7.32
CA GLN A 169 5.04 -12.15 -8.33
C GLN A 169 4.95 -10.68 -7.87
N GLY A 170 5.97 -10.17 -7.18
CA GLY A 170 5.99 -8.78 -6.68
C GLY A 170 5.16 -8.53 -5.43
N ASN A 171 4.53 -9.56 -4.85
CA ASN A 171 3.78 -9.49 -3.61
C ASN A 171 4.50 -10.23 -2.47
N VAL A 172 4.45 -9.71 -1.25
CA VAL A 172 4.99 -10.41 -0.07
C VAL A 172 4.13 -11.64 0.21
N SER A 173 4.60 -12.84 -0.13
CA SER A 173 3.87 -14.08 0.11
C SER A 173 3.99 -14.57 1.55
N GLN A 174 5.05 -14.17 2.26
CA GLN A 174 5.29 -14.57 3.66
C GLN A 174 6.05 -13.50 4.43
N VAL A 175 5.70 -13.33 5.70
CA VAL A 175 6.48 -12.60 6.70
C VAL A 175 6.87 -13.56 7.82
N SER A 176 8.17 -13.63 8.12
CA SER A 176 8.70 -14.32 9.30
C SER A 176 9.17 -13.29 10.32
N ILE A 177 8.72 -13.39 11.56
CA ILE A 177 9.07 -12.49 12.66
C ILE A 177 9.88 -13.26 13.69
N THR A 178 11.09 -12.80 14.00
CA THR A 178 11.89 -13.27 15.13
C THR A 178 11.76 -12.28 16.28
N LEU A 179 11.26 -12.77 17.41
CA LEU A 179 11.08 -12.00 18.65
C LEU A 179 12.41 -11.86 19.41
N PRO A 180 12.51 -10.91 20.37
CA PRO A 180 13.72 -10.72 21.17
C PRO A 180 14.18 -11.96 21.95
N ASN A 181 13.26 -12.88 22.28
CA ASN A 181 13.59 -14.14 22.96
C ASN A 181 14.05 -15.26 21.99
N GLY A 182 14.23 -14.94 20.70
CA GLY A 182 14.63 -15.88 19.65
C GLY A 182 13.48 -16.73 19.08
N SER A 183 12.25 -16.63 19.61
CA SER A 183 11.10 -17.34 19.06
C SER A 183 10.72 -16.77 17.70
N THR A 184 10.26 -17.64 16.79
CA THR A 184 9.84 -17.23 15.45
C THR A 184 8.35 -17.48 15.22
N SER A 185 7.72 -16.62 14.45
CA SER A 185 6.36 -16.77 13.95
C SER A 185 6.32 -16.47 12.46
N GLN A 186 5.42 -17.10 11.73
CA GLN A 186 5.27 -16.91 10.29
C GLN A 186 3.82 -16.66 9.94
N THR A 187 3.60 -15.77 8.97
CA THR A 187 2.29 -15.48 8.38
C THR A 187 2.43 -15.49 6.87
N THR A 188 1.51 -16.18 6.19
CA THR A 188 1.42 -16.20 4.73
C THR A 188 0.25 -15.34 4.26
N TYR A 189 0.36 -14.81 3.04
CA TYR A 189 -0.62 -13.89 2.48
C TYR A 189 -1.06 -14.34 1.10
N GLN A 190 -2.34 -14.11 0.81
CA GLN A 190 -2.93 -14.29 -0.50
C GLN A 190 -3.35 -12.95 -1.07
N TYR A 191 -3.40 -12.88 -2.40
CA TYR A 191 -3.60 -11.63 -3.13
C TYR A 191 -4.63 -11.80 -4.23
N ASP A 192 -5.33 -10.70 -4.52
CA ASP A 192 -6.12 -10.57 -5.74
C ASP A 192 -5.23 -10.23 -6.95
N ASP A 193 -5.86 -9.99 -8.10
CA ASP A 193 -5.21 -9.51 -9.32
C ASP A 193 -5.33 -7.99 -9.50
N LYS A 194 -5.77 -7.25 -8.48
CA LYS A 194 -6.09 -5.81 -8.56
C LYS A 194 -5.01 -4.97 -7.90
N PRO A 195 -4.76 -3.74 -8.38
CA PRO A 195 -3.72 -2.90 -7.81
C PRO A 195 -4.01 -2.55 -6.35
N ASN A 196 -2.95 -2.52 -5.57
CA ASN A 196 -2.96 -2.15 -4.17
C ASN A 196 -2.82 -0.63 -3.97
N LEU A 197 -3.81 -0.03 -3.33
CA LEU A 197 -3.82 1.39 -3.00
C LEU A 197 -2.67 1.82 -2.06
N TRP A 198 -2.16 0.89 -1.26
CA TRP A 198 -1.14 1.13 -0.24
C TRP A 198 0.28 0.84 -0.71
N TYR A 199 0.47 0.31 -1.93
CA TYR A 199 1.79 0.00 -2.45
C TYR A 199 2.67 1.26 -2.47
N GLY A 200 3.84 1.18 -1.83
CA GLY A 200 4.78 2.30 -1.69
C GLY A 200 4.35 3.40 -0.70
N GLN A 201 3.21 3.27 -0.01
CA GLN A 201 2.70 4.28 0.93
C GLN A 201 3.17 4.00 2.37
N TRP A 202 4.40 4.39 2.70
CA TRP A 202 5.12 4.14 3.97
C TRP A 202 4.48 4.71 5.28
N GLY A 203 3.27 5.28 5.20
CA GLY A 203 2.53 5.87 6.32
C GLY A 203 1.33 5.08 6.84
N SER A 204 0.96 3.96 6.20
CA SER A 204 -0.28 3.24 6.53
C SER A 204 -0.16 2.27 7.71
N GLY A 205 1.06 1.90 8.11
CA GLY A 205 1.31 0.92 9.19
C GLY A 205 0.87 -0.51 8.85
N VAL A 206 0.38 -0.77 7.62
CA VAL A 206 -0.14 -2.07 7.21
C VAL A 206 0.94 -2.82 6.43
N MET A 207 1.82 -3.53 7.13
CA MET A 207 2.55 -4.63 6.50
C MET A 207 1.60 -5.82 6.32
N PRO A 208 1.64 -6.53 5.18
CA PRO A 208 2.59 -6.43 4.07
C PRO A 208 2.19 -5.44 2.95
N ALA A 209 1.03 -4.78 3.06
CA ALA A 209 0.43 -4.02 1.98
C ALA A 209 1.30 -2.88 1.42
N VAL A 210 2.27 -2.35 2.16
CA VAL A 210 3.19 -1.32 1.63
C VAL A 210 4.14 -1.89 0.56
N PHE A 211 4.44 -3.20 0.58
CA PHE A 211 5.43 -3.84 -0.31
C PHE A 211 4.82 -4.71 -1.40
N SER A 212 3.50 -4.91 -1.38
CA SER A 212 2.82 -5.79 -2.32
C SER A 212 2.09 -5.00 -3.41
N HIS A 213 2.24 -5.41 -4.67
CA HIS A 213 1.55 -4.81 -5.83
C HIS A 213 0.03 -4.97 -5.80
N ASN A 214 -0.47 -6.02 -5.17
CA ASN A 214 -1.88 -6.41 -5.16
C ASN A 214 -2.53 -6.36 -3.77
N ASN A 215 -3.86 -6.35 -3.69
CA ASN A 215 -4.54 -6.26 -2.40
C ASN A 215 -4.45 -7.61 -1.68
N VAL A 216 -4.09 -7.55 -0.40
CA VAL A 216 -4.12 -8.72 0.48
C VAL A 216 -5.58 -9.14 0.70
N ILE A 217 -5.87 -10.42 0.47
CA ILE A 217 -7.16 -11.04 0.74
C ILE A 217 -7.11 -11.73 2.11
N PHE A 218 -8.16 -11.54 2.91
CA PHE A 218 -8.38 -12.28 4.14
C PHE A 218 -9.71 -13.03 4.07
N ASP A 219 -9.77 -14.23 4.65
CA ASP A 219 -10.95 -15.10 4.60
C ASP A 219 -12.23 -14.49 5.18
N HIS A 220 -12.07 -13.45 6.01
CA HIS A 220 -13.15 -12.75 6.70
C HIS A 220 -13.44 -11.37 6.08
N GLU A 221 -13.05 -11.15 4.83
CA GLU A 221 -13.27 -9.89 4.14
C GLU A 221 -13.88 -10.05 2.74
N GLN A 222 -14.67 -9.06 2.36
CA GLN A 222 -15.16 -8.89 1.00
C GLN A 222 -14.63 -7.59 0.42
N LEU A 223 -13.99 -7.70 -0.75
CA LEU A 223 -13.47 -6.57 -1.51
C LEU A 223 -14.41 -6.24 -2.67
N SER A 224 -14.59 -4.96 -2.95
CA SER A 224 -15.29 -4.49 -4.15
C SER A 224 -14.42 -3.49 -4.89
N TYR A 225 -14.62 -3.40 -6.21
CA TYR A 225 -13.78 -2.60 -7.09
C TYR A 225 -14.63 -1.67 -7.96
N THR A 226 -14.03 -0.57 -8.37
CA THR A 226 -14.51 0.29 -9.45
C THR A 226 -14.41 -0.43 -10.80
N PRO A 227 -15.09 0.05 -11.85
CA PRO A 227 -14.91 -0.48 -13.21
C PRO A 227 -13.45 -0.41 -13.71
N GLN A 228 -12.64 0.47 -13.13
CA GLN A 228 -11.22 0.63 -13.45
C GLN A 228 -10.30 -0.29 -12.64
N GLY A 229 -10.85 -1.17 -11.79
CA GLY A 229 -10.10 -2.14 -11.00
C GLY A 229 -9.52 -1.59 -9.69
N LEU A 230 -9.77 -0.33 -9.34
CA LEU A 230 -9.39 0.22 -8.03
C LEU A 230 -10.33 -0.28 -6.93
N ILE A 231 -9.80 -0.61 -5.76
CA ILE A 231 -10.63 -0.98 -4.59
C ILE A 231 -11.57 0.16 -4.21
N SER A 232 -12.88 -0.10 -4.22
CA SER A 232 -13.93 0.86 -3.83
C SER A 232 -14.46 0.60 -2.43
N GLN A 233 -14.39 -0.65 -1.96
CA GLN A 233 -14.85 -1.04 -0.63
C GLN A 233 -14.08 -2.25 -0.09
N ARG A 234 -13.87 -2.25 1.22
CA ARG A 234 -13.41 -3.40 2.02
C ARG A 234 -14.38 -3.60 3.17
N GLU A 235 -14.93 -4.80 3.33
CA GLU A 235 -15.91 -5.11 4.36
C GLU A 235 -15.50 -6.35 5.15
N THR A 236 -15.42 -6.22 6.48
CA THR A 236 -15.11 -7.32 7.40
C THR A 236 -16.39 -8.07 7.74
N ILE A 237 -16.42 -9.38 7.45
CA ILE A 237 -17.55 -10.27 7.68
C ILE A 237 -17.24 -11.18 8.87
N TYR A 238 -18.00 -11.06 9.96
CA TYR A 238 -17.90 -11.97 11.10
C TYR A 238 -18.89 -13.13 10.96
N PRO A 239 -18.44 -14.40 11.07
CA PRO A 239 -19.29 -15.58 10.82
C PRO A 239 -20.41 -15.81 11.86
N THR A 240 -20.44 -15.09 12.99
CA THR A 240 -21.42 -15.33 14.08
C THR A 240 -22.34 -14.13 14.30
N ASN A 241 -23.49 -14.06 13.61
CA ASN A 241 -24.75 -13.36 13.93
C ASN A 241 -24.73 -12.00 14.67
N ARG A 242 -23.63 -11.26 14.71
CA ARG A 242 -23.53 -9.92 15.29
C ARG A 242 -23.21 -8.94 14.17
N LYS A 243 -24.15 -8.03 13.96
CA LYS A 243 -24.21 -6.93 12.99
C LYS A 243 -23.06 -5.89 13.11
N LEU A 244 -21.85 -6.29 13.48
CA LEU A 244 -20.75 -5.38 13.77
C LEU A 244 -19.56 -5.66 12.86
N GLY A 245 -19.82 -5.78 11.55
CA GLY A 245 -18.75 -5.69 10.56
C GLY A 245 -18.16 -4.27 10.52
N SER A 246 -16.94 -4.15 10.00
CA SER A 246 -16.37 -2.85 9.63
C SER A 246 -16.42 -2.71 8.12
N LYS A 247 -16.64 -1.49 7.64
CA LYS A 247 -16.68 -1.19 6.21
C LYS A 247 -15.85 0.05 5.94
N ILE A 248 -14.92 -0.08 5.01
CA ILE A 248 -14.08 0.99 4.49
C ILE A 248 -14.52 1.27 3.05
N SER A 249 -14.82 2.52 2.73
CA SER A 249 -15.15 2.96 1.37
C SER A 249 -14.12 3.96 0.87
N PHE A 250 -13.73 3.82 -0.40
CA PHE A 250 -12.72 4.63 -1.08
C PHE A 250 -13.36 5.39 -2.25
N ILE A 251 -13.08 6.69 -2.32
CA ILE A 251 -13.64 7.58 -3.32
C ILE A 251 -12.50 8.29 -4.02
N TYR A 252 -12.50 8.21 -5.35
CA TYR A 252 -11.44 8.69 -6.22
C TYR A 252 -11.93 9.82 -7.11
N GLU A 253 -10.99 10.59 -7.64
CA GLU A 253 -11.19 11.46 -8.79
C GLU A 253 -10.14 11.20 -9.86
N THR A 254 -10.46 11.56 -11.10
CA THR A 254 -9.50 11.66 -12.20
C THR A 254 -8.74 12.97 -12.10
N TYR A 255 -7.45 12.98 -12.42
CA TYR A 255 -6.63 14.20 -12.41
C TYR A 255 -5.60 14.21 -13.55
#